data_AF-A0A650F5G4-F1
#
_entry.id   AF-A0A650F5G4-F1
#
_cell.length_a   1.000
_cell.length_b   1.000
_cell.length_c   1.000
_cell.angle_alpha   90.00
_cell.angle_beta   90.00
_cell.angle_gamma   90.00
#
_symmetry.space_group_name_H-M   'P 1'
#
loop_
_entity.id
_entity.type
_entity.pdbx_description
1 polymer ?
#
loop_
_entity_poly.entity_id
_entity_poly.type
_entity_poly.pdbx_seq_one_letter_code
_entity_poly.pdbx_strand_id
1 'polypeptide(L)'
;MLKFWIRVKDELEYLGLSQKDLAKKIRESYNTLQSWINKDRLPNAEQAVKIANVLQTSVEFLVTGKHPNKRASYTHTKTIQLLEAALKNLKGTM
;
A
#
# COMPACT_ATOMS: atom_id res chain seq x y z
N MET A 1 -3.70 6.82 19.20
CA MET A 1 -3.08 6.20 18.03
C MET A 1 -3.19 7.12 16.83
N LEU A 2 -2.07 7.53 16.25
CA LEU A 2 -2.05 8.32 15.02
C LEU A 2 -2.73 7.57 13.88
N LYS A 3 -3.44 8.30 13.01
CA LYS A 3 -4.10 7.74 11.81
C LYS A 3 -3.12 6.95 10.93
N PHE A 4 -1.86 7.36 10.89
CA PHE A 4 -0.78 6.62 10.23
C PHE A 4 -0.67 5.19 10.75
N TRP A 5 -0.59 5.00 12.06
CA TRP A 5 -0.44 3.68 12.68
C TRP A 5 -1.71 2.83 12.60
N ILE A 6 -2.88 3.46 12.60
CA ILE A 6 -4.15 2.76 12.35
C ILE A 6 -4.11 2.13 10.96
N ARG A 7 -3.83 2.92 9.92
CA ARG A 7 -3.78 2.41 8.54
C ARG A 7 -2.67 1.39 8.30
N VAL A 8 -1.50 1.55 8.93
CA VAL A 8 -0.45 0.53 8.89
C VAL A 8 -0.95 -0.81 9.45
N LYS A 9 -1.73 -0.79 10.53
CA LYS A 9 -2.31 -2.02 11.10
C LYS A 9 -3.37 -2.62 10.17
N ASP A 10 -4.24 -1.80 9.61
CA ASP A 10 -5.28 -2.25 8.68
C ASP A 10 -4.65 -2.93 7.44
N GLU A 11 -3.60 -2.32 6.86
CA GLU A 11 -2.87 -2.89 5.73
C GLU A 11 -2.10 -4.18 6.09
N LEU A 12 -1.53 -4.25 7.30
CA LEU A 12 -0.89 -5.47 7.79
C LEU A 12 -1.89 -6.63 7.92
N GLU A 13 -3.08 -6.35 8.47
CA GLU A 13 -4.16 -7.34 8.59
C GLU A 13 -4.63 -7.80 7.20
N TYR A 14 -4.87 -6.85 6.28
CA TYR A 14 -5.26 -7.15 4.90
C TYR A 14 -4.25 -8.05 4.18
N LEU A 15 -2.94 -7.81 4.39
CA LEU A 15 -1.86 -8.60 3.79
C LEU A 15 -1.51 -9.88 4.56
N GLY A 16 -2.14 -10.13 5.72
CA GLY A 16 -1.78 -11.26 6.59
C GLY A 16 -0.36 -11.19 7.15
N LEU A 17 0.19 -9.99 7.33
CA LEU A 17 1.54 -9.75 7.83
C LEU A 17 1.51 -9.35 9.31
N SER A 18 2.45 -9.86 10.11
CA SER A 18 2.61 -9.38 11.48
C SER A 18 3.48 -8.12 11.54
N GLN A 19 3.38 -7.37 12.64
CA GLN A 19 4.32 -6.26 12.90
C GLN A 19 5.78 -6.74 12.99
N LYS A 20 6.01 -7.99 13.40
CA LYS A 20 7.35 -8.60 13.43
C LYS A 20 7.89 -8.81 12.01
N ASP A 21 7.02 -9.22 11.08
CA ASP A 21 7.38 -9.34 9.66
C ASP A 21 7.69 -7.98 9.05
N LEU A 22 6.88 -6.96 9.36
CA LEU A 22 7.13 -5.58 8.92
C LEU A 22 8.50 -5.10 9.39
N ALA A 23 8.79 -5.22 10.70
CA ALA A 23 10.07 -4.82 11.28
C ALA A 23 11.26 -5.48 10.55
N LYS A 24 11.18 -6.81 10.34
CA LYS A 24 12.20 -7.56 9.61
C LYS A 24 12.36 -7.05 8.17
N LYS A 25 11.27 -6.80 7.45
CA LYS A 25 11.30 -6.34 6.05
C LYS A 25 11.85 -4.91 5.91
N ILE A 26 11.58 -4.02 6.86
CA ILE A 26 12.13 -2.65 6.86
C ILE A 26 13.54 -2.55 7.49
N ARG A 27 14.11 -3.68 7.92
CA ARG A 27 15.42 -3.80 8.59
C ARG A 27 15.50 -3.01 9.91
N GLU A 28 14.41 -2.99 10.66
CA GLU A 28 14.33 -2.39 12.00
C GLU A 28 14.12 -3.48 13.05
N SER A 29 14.52 -3.20 14.29
CA SER A 29 14.19 -4.11 15.39
C SER A 29 12.69 -4.07 15.70
N TYR A 30 12.11 -5.21 16.11
CA TYR A 30 10.71 -5.26 16.52
C TYR A 30 10.41 -4.27 17.67
N ASN A 31 11.33 -4.14 18.62
CA ASN A 31 11.21 -3.21 19.74
C ASN A 31 11.21 -1.75 19.28
N THR A 32 12.01 -1.42 18.26
CA THR A 32 12.02 -0.08 17.65
C THR A 32 10.66 0.25 17.05
N LEU A 33 10.11 -0.65 16.22
CA LEU A 33 8.80 -0.46 15.60
C LEU A 33 7.68 -0.35 16.65
N GLN A 34 7.69 -1.23 17.66
CA GLN A 34 6.75 -1.19 18.77
C GLN A 34 6.84 0.12 19.57
N SER A 35 8.05 0.60 19.84
CA SER A 35 8.27 1.89 20.49
C SER A 35 7.66 3.04 19.68
N TRP A 36 7.76 3.00 18.35
CA TRP A 36 7.13 4.01 17.49
C TRP A 36 5.61 3.95 17.55
N ILE A 37 5.01 2.76 17.46
CA ILE A 37 3.56 2.56 17.50
C ILE A 37 2.99 2.95 18.87
N ASN A 38 3.62 2.51 19.97
CA ASN A 38 3.10 2.71 21.32
C ASN A 38 3.24 4.16 21.79
N LYS A 39 4.29 4.85 21.36
CA LYS A 39 4.52 6.27 21.67
C LYS A 39 3.87 7.21 20.66
N ASP A 40 3.13 6.67 19.69
CA ASP A 40 2.57 7.45 18.59
C ASP A 40 3.62 8.34 17.89
N ARG A 41 4.85 7.84 17.78
CA ARG A 41 5.96 8.53 17.10
C ARG A 41 5.92 8.18 15.62
N LEU A 42 5.89 9.19 14.75
CA LEU A 42 5.99 8.98 13.32
C LEU A 42 7.40 8.51 12.91
N PRO A 43 7.51 7.59 11.94
CA PRO A 43 8.77 7.29 11.30
C PRO A 43 9.26 8.50 10.49
N ASN A 44 10.57 8.60 10.24
CA ASN A 44 11.08 9.60 9.30
C ASN A 44 10.62 9.28 7.85
N ALA A 45 10.87 10.19 6.92
CA ALA A 45 10.42 10.03 5.54
C ALA A 45 10.94 8.74 4.88
N GLU A 46 12.22 8.40 5.06
CA GLU A 46 12.82 7.19 4.50
C GLU A 46 12.18 5.91 5.08
N GLN A 47 11.97 5.89 6.39
CA GLN A 47 11.31 4.78 7.10
C GLN A 47 9.84 4.66 6.68
N ALA A 48 9.13 5.77 6.51
CA ALA A 48 7.76 5.77 6.02
C ALA A 48 7.65 5.18 4.62
N VAL A 49 8.60 5.52 3.72
CA VAL A 49 8.68 4.94 2.36
C VAL A 49 8.94 3.43 2.43
N LYS A 50 9.88 2.98 3.28
CA LYS A 50 10.14 1.54 3.47
C LYS A 50 8.88 0.79 3.92
N ILE A 51 8.15 1.35 4.89
CA ILE A 51 6.89 0.77 5.36
C ILE A 51 5.86 0.71 4.22
N ALA A 52 5.64 1.82 3.52
CA ALA A 52 4.69 1.90 2.41
C ALA A 52 5.00 0.87 1.31
N ASN A 53 6.27 0.70 0.96
CA ASN A 53 6.71 -0.28 -0.04
C ASN A 53 6.40 -1.73 0.39
N VAL A 54 6.64 -2.08 1.66
CA VAL A 54 6.31 -3.42 2.18
C VAL A 54 4.81 -3.67 2.12
N LEU A 55 4.02 -2.63 2.38
CA LEU A 55 2.56 -2.67 2.38
C LEU A 55 1.95 -2.46 0.98
N GLN A 56 2.77 -2.34 -0.07
CA GLN A 56 2.31 -2.11 -1.46
C GLN A 56 1.37 -0.90 -1.60
N THR A 57 1.58 0.13 -0.79
CA THR A 57 0.79 1.36 -0.77
C THR A 57 1.69 2.60 -0.85
N SER A 58 1.17 3.79 -0.55
CA SER A 58 1.92 5.03 -0.55
C SER A 58 1.93 5.68 0.84
N VAL A 59 2.99 6.45 1.13
CA VAL A 59 3.05 7.27 2.35
C VAL A 59 1.87 8.25 2.41
N GLU A 60 1.49 8.82 1.26
CA GLU A 60 0.34 9.72 1.13
C GLU A 60 -0.94 9.05 1.64
N PHE A 61 -1.20 7.80 1.23
CA PHE A 61 -2.35 7.03 1.73
C PHE A 61 -2.23 6.76 3.23
N LEU A 62 -1.06 6.33 3.70
CA LEU A 62 -0.87 6.05 5.13
C LEU A 62 -1.12 7.30 6.00
N VAL A 63 -0.80 8.49 5.50
CA VAL A 63 -1.02 9.75 6.24
C VAL A 63 -2.43 10.29 6.07
N THR A 64 -2.96 10.33 4.85
CA THR A 64 -4.20 11.04 4.51
C THR A 64 -5.43 10.13 4.43
N GLY A 65 -5.24 8.83 4.17
CA GLY A 65 -6.30 7.88 3.85
C GLY A 65 -6.84 8.03 2.43
N LYS A 66 -6.22 8.90 1.62
CA LYS A 66 -6.57 9.07 0.21
C LYS A 66 -5.54 8.31 -0.61
N HIS A 67 -5.99 7.41 -1.46
CA HIS A 67 -5.09 6.87 -2.47
C HIS A 67 -4.61 8.03 -3.34
N PRO A 68 -3.31 8.08 -3.68
CA PRO A 68 -2.82 9.08 -4.61
C PRO A 68 -3.73 9.01 -5.82
N ASN A 69 -4.32 10.15 -6.20
CA ASN A 69 -5.22 10.24 -7.33
C ASN A 69 -4.56 9.47 -8.47
N LYS A 70 -5.14 8.34 -8.88
CA LYS A 70 -4.77 7.66 -10.10
C LYS A 70 -5.14 8.63 -11.22
N ARG A 71 -4.28 9.63 -11.47
CA ARG A 71 -4.26 10.31 -12.76
C ARG A 71 -3.87 9.21 -13.73
N ALA A 72 -4.91 8.55 -14.24
CA ALA A 72 -4.91 7.54 -15.27
C ALA A 72 -3.52 7.06 -15.70
N SER A 73 -2.85 6.26 -14.87
CA SER A 73 -1.81 5.36 -15.39
C SER A 73 -2.46 4.04 -15.80
N TYR A 74 -3.62 4.13 -16.47
CA TYR A 74 -3.85 3.28 -17.62
C TYR A 74 -2.87 3.75 -18.70
N THR A 75 -1.59 3.45 -18.49
CA THR A 75 -0.67 3.38 -19.61
C THR A 75 -1.32 2.39 -20.54
N HIS A 76 -1.68 2.86 -21.73
CA HIS A 76 -2.21 2.11 -22.85
C HIS A 76 -1.38 0.83 -23.06
N THR A 77 -1.68 -0.22 -22.31
CA THR A 77 -0.95 -1.48 -22.36
C THR A 77 -1.74 -2.32 -23.34
N LYS A 78 -1.07 -2.83 -24.38
CA LYS A 78 -1.67 -3.70 -25.40
C LYS A 78 -2.64 -4.74 -24.81
N THR A 79 -2.35 -5.24 -23.61
CA THR A 79 -3.21 -6.16 -22.86
C THR A 79 -4.63 -5.61 -22.64
N ILE A 80 -4.80 -4.37 -22.19
CA ILE A 80 -6.13 -3.78 -21.94
C ILE A 80 -6.88 -3.57 -23.25
N GLN A 81 -6.19 -3.10 -24.30
CA GLN A 81 -6.79 -2.95 -25.63
C GLN A 81 -7.25 -4.28 -26.23
N LEU A 82 -6.44 -5.34 -26.07
CA LEU A 82 -6.78 -6.68 -26.53
C LEU A 82 -7.98 -7.25 -25.76
N LEU A 83 -8.07 -7.00 -24.45
CA LEU A 83 -9.21 -7.41 -23.64
C LEU A 83 -10.49 -6.66 -24.04
N GLU A 84 -10.42 -5.36 -24.27
CA GLU A 84 -11.56 -4.55 -24.73
C GLU A 84 -12.05 -5.01 -26.12
N ALA A 85 -11.11 -5.27 -27.04
CA ALA A 85 -11.43 -5.78 -28.38
C ALA A 85 -12.09 -7.17 -28.31
N ALA A 86 -11.56 -8.07 -27.48
CA ALA A 86 -12.13 -9.40 -27.28
C ALA A 86 -13.56 -9.33 -26.71
N LEU A 87 -13.80 -8.46 -25.72
CA LEU A 87 -15.12 -8.27 -25.13
C LEU A 87 -16.14 -7.68 -26.12
N LYS A 88 -15.71 -6.78 -27.02
CA LYS A 88 -16.57 -6.22 -28.08
C LYS A 88 -17.03 -7.29 -29.07
N ASN A 89 -16.13 -8.19 -29.46
CA ASN A 89 -16.45 -9.29 -30.38
C ASN A 89 -17.45 -10.27 -29.77
N LEU A 90 -17.32 -10.57 -28.47
CA LEU A 90 -18.27 -11.42 -27.75
C LEU A 90 -19.68 -10.81 -27.65
N LYS A 91 -19.78 -9.48 -27.54
CA LYS A 91 -21.07 -8.77 -27.49
C LYS A 91 -21.72 -8.53 -28.85
N GLY A 92 -20.94 -8.55 -29.94
CA GLY A 92 -21.42 -8.41 -31.31
C GLY A 92 -21.89 -9.71 -31.97
N THR A 93 -21.90 -10.82 -31.23
CA THR A 93 -22.34 -12.15 -31.72
C THR A 93 -23.66 -12.60 -31.07
N MET A 94 -24.42 -11.66 -30.50
CA MET A 94 -25.83 -11.84 -30.15
C MET A 94 -26.67 -10.79 -30.89
#